data_AF-K9GZN9-F1
#
_entry.id   AF-K9GZN9-F1
#
_cell.length_a   1.000
_cell.length_b   1.000
_cell.length_c   1.000
_cell.angle_alpha   90.00
_cell.angle_beta   90.00
_cell.angle_gamma   90.00
#
_symmetry.space_group_name_H-M   'P 1'
#
loop_
_entity.id
_entity.type
_entity.pdbx_description
1 polymer ?
#
loop_
_entity_poly.entity_id
_entity_poly.type
_entity_poly.pdbx_seq_one_letter_code
_entity_poly.pdbx_strand_id
1 'polypeptide(L)' 'MLAIYYGFILVIAFAPASLGAPLWEGAKTTVGFPIGIAIIVSAFLLTGIYVKRANGEFDELTRQIIEESK' A
#
# COMPACT_ATOMS: atom_id res chain seq x y z
N MET A 1 -3.92 -5.75 -0.66
CA MET A 1 -4.86 -4.69 -0.23
C MET A 1 -6.05 -5.25 0.54
N LEU A 2 -6.72 -6.30 0.06
CA LEU A 2 -7.91 -6.84 0.73
C LEU A 2 -7.67 -7.23 2.21
N ALA A 3 -6.62 -8.01 2.49
CA ALA A 3 -6.28 -8.40 3.87
C ALA A 3 -5.94 -7.18 4.75
N ILE A 4 -5.19 -6.21 4.22
CA ILE A 4 -4.81 -4.97 4.94
C ILE A 4 -6.06 -4.15 5.26
N TYR A 5 -6.97 -4.00 4.29
CA TYR A 5 -8.20 -3.24 4.43
C TYR A 5 -9.12 -3.83 5.49
N TYR A 6 -9.44 -5.12 5.38
CA TYR A 6 -10.31 -5.76 6.37
C TYR A 6 -9.62 -5.89 7.73
N GLY A 7 -8.31 -6.14 7.78
CA GLY A 7 -7.55 -6.12 9.02
C GLY A 7 -7.64 -4.77 9.73
N PHE A 8 -7.47 -3.67 8.99
CA PHE A 8 -7.60 -2.32 9.53
C PHE A 8 -9.03 -2.02 10.01
N ILE A 9 -10.06 -2.42 9.24
CA ILE A 9 -11.47 -2.28 9.65
C ILE A 9 -11.75 -3.05 10.94
N LEU A 10 -11.24 -4.28 11.07
CA LEU A 10 -11.42 -5.08 12.29
C LEU A 10 -10.79 -4.38 13.50
N VAL A 11 -9.59 -3.80 13.35
CA VAL A 11 -8.96 -3.04 14.43
C VAL A 11 -9.80 -1.81 14.82
N ILE A 12 -10.35 -1.09 13.84
CA ILE A 12 -11.27 0.02 14.12
C ILE A 12 -12.51 -0.46 14.86
N ALA A 13 -13.09 -1.59 14.45
CA ALA A 13 -14.33 -2.10 15.01
C ALA A 13 -14.17 -2.66 16.43
N PHE A 14 -13.07 -3.36 16.72
CA PHE A 14 -12.89 -4.08 17.97
C PHE A 14 -11.89 -3.45 18.93
N ALA A 15 -10.96 -2.61 18.45
CA ALA A 15 -9.92 -2.00 19.27
C ALA A 15 -9.57 -0.55 18.86
N PRO A 16 -10.55 0.37 18.73
CA PRO A 16 -10.31 1.73 18.25
C PRO A 16 -9.35 2.54 19.13
N ALA A 17 -9.34 2.26 20.44
CA ALA A 17 -8.43 2.91 21.39
C ALA A 17 -6.93 2.65 21.06
N SER A 18 -6.61 1.50 20.45
CA SER A 18 -5.24 1.18 20.03
C SER A 18 -4.72 2.13 18.94
N LEU A 19 -5.60 2.59 18.04
CA LEU A 19 -5.25 3.55 16.99
C LEU A 19 -5.29 5.00 17.51
N GLY A 20 -6.12 5.27 18.52
CA GLY A 20 -6.24 6.58 19.17
C GLY A 20 -5.17 6.87 20.21
N ALA A 21 -4.41 5.86 20.65
CA ALA A 21 -3.36 6.03 21.64
C ALA A 21 -2.27 7.00 21.13
N PRO A 22 -1.77 7.92 21.97
CA PRO A 22 -0.64 8.77 21.61
C PRO A 22 0.61 7.92 21.39
N LEU A 23 1.48 8.34 20.45
CA LEU A 23 2.70 7.60 20.14
C LEU A 23 3.72 7.55 21.29
N TRP A 24 3.77 8.62 22.09
CA TRP A 24 4.56 8.72 23.31
C TRP A 24 3.88 9.72 24.25
N GLU A 25 4.33 9.81 25.51
CA GLU A 25 3.76 10.74 26.49
C GLU A 25 3.83 12.20 26.01
N GLY A 26 2.69 12.89 26.01
CA GLY A 26 2.56 14.26 25.52
C GLY A 26 2.46 14.42 24.00
N ALA A 27 2.44 13.32 23.23
CA ALA A 27 2.34 13.40 21.77
C ALA A 27 0.98 13.89 21.27
N LYS A 28 1.03 14.85 20.34
CA LYS A 28 -0.01 15.25 19.36
C LYS A 28 -0.64 14.10 18.59
N THR A 29 0.26 13.22 18.17
CA THR A 29 0.04 12.26 17.09
C THR A 29 -0.25 10.90 17.67
N THR A 30 -1.25 10.24 17.10
CA THR A 30 -1.69 8.91 17.54
C THR A 30 -1.01 7.80 16.74
N VAL A 31 -1.03 6.58 17.29
CA VAL A 31 -0.52 5.35 16.65
C VAL A 31 -1.19 5.09 15.29
N GLY A 32 -2.44 5.53 15.12
CA GLY A 32 -3.16 5.42 13.85
C GLY A 32 -2.49 6.18 12.69
N PHE A 33 -1.75 7.25 12.97
CA PHE A 33 -1.08 8.04 11.92
C PHE A 33 0.00 7.25 11.17
N PRO A 34 1.04 6.68 11.83
CA PRO A 34 2.03 5.87 11.13
C PRO A 34 1.43 4.60 10.52
N ILE A 35 0.40 4.00 11.14
CA ILE A 35 -0.32 2.86 10.56
C ILE A 35 -0.98 3.27 9.24
N GLY A 36 -1.64 4.43 9.18
CA GLY A 36 -2.22 4.97 7.96
C GLY A 36 -1.19 5.17 6.86
N ILE A 37 -0.03 5.74 7.20
CA ILE A 37 1.10 5.88 6.26
C ILE A 37 1.55 4.51 5.74
N ALA A 38 1.71 3.51 6.61
CA ALA A 38 2.11 2.18 6.21
C ALA A 38 1.10 1.54 5.24
N ILE A 39 -0.20 1.76 5.44
CA ILE A 39 -1.27 1.30 4.54
C ILE A 39 -1.15 1.99 3.16
N ILE A 40 -0.92 3.31 3.13
CA ILE A 40 -0.74 4.06 1.88
C ILE A 40 0.47 3.54 1.10
N VAL A 41 1.62 3.40 1.77
CA VAL A 41 2.85 2.85 1.15
C VAL A 41 2.59 1.44 0.61
N SER A 42 1.91 0.59 1.38
CA SER A 42 1.55 -0.76 0.94
C SER A 42 0.65 -0.75 -0.30
N ALA A 43 -0.27 0.22 -0.40
CA ALA A 43 -1.13 0.36 -1.57
C ALA A 43 -0.34 0.68 -2.83
N PHE A 44 0.61 1.63 -2.75
CA PHE A 44 1.50 1.96 -3.86
C PHE A 44 2.38 0.78 -4.26
N LEU A 45 3.00 0.10 -3.29
CA LEU A 45 3.85 -1.05 -3.55
C LEU A 45 3.09 -2.18 -4.23
N LEU A 46 1.93 -2.56 -3.70
CA LEU A 46 1.13 -3.64 -4.28
C LEU A 46 0.61 -3.28 -5.67
N THR A 47 0.21 -2.02 -5.88
CA THR A 47 -0.20 -1.54 -7.20
C THR A 47 0.98 -1.58 -8.17
N GLY A 48 2.17 -1.13 -7.77
CA GLY A 48 3.37 -1.17 -8.60
C GLY A 48 3.79 -2.59 -8.97
N ILE A 49 3.74 -3.52 -8.00
CA ILE A 49 4.01 -4.95 -8.24
C ILE A 49 2.97 -5.53 -9.21
N TYR A 50 1.69 -5.20 -9.01
CA TYR A 50 0.61 -5.63 -9.88
C TYR A 50 0.82 -5.14 -11.31
N VAL A 51 1.09 -3.84 -11.50
CA VAL A 51 1.34 -3.23 -12.81
C VAL A 51 2.56 -3.87 -13.47
N LYS A 52 3.68 -4.01 -12.75
CA LYS A 52 4.89 -4.65 -13.26
C LYS A 52 4.62 -6.08 -13.73
N ARG A 53 3.80 -6.83 -12.99
CA ARG A 53 3.47 -8.22 -13.35
C ARG A 53 2.46 -8.29 -14.50
N ALA A 54 1.49 -7.37 -14.56
CA ALA A 54 0.47 -7.34 -15.60
C ALA A 54 1.02 -6.89 -16.96
N ASN A 55 2.00 -5.98 -16.98
CA ASN A 55 2.55 -5.43 -18.21
C ASN A 55 3.66 -6.28 -18.86
N GLY A 56 4.04 -7.42 -18.27
CA GLY A 56 5.22 -8.19 -18.70
C GLY A 56 5.27 -8.56 -20.18
N GLU A 57 4.25 -9.23 -20.72
CA GLU A 57 4.26 -9.71 -22.11
C GLU A 57 4.14 -8.56 -23.13
N PHE A 58 3.33 -7.55 -22.82
CA PHE A 58 3.14 -6.39 -23.69
C PHE A 58 4.36 -5.45 -23.70
N ASP A 59 5.05 -5.28 -22.57
CA ASP A 59 6.28 -4.48 -22.50
C ASP A 59 7.41 -5.14 -23.31
N GLU A 60 7.51 -6.48 -23.28
CA GLU A 60 8.49 -7.24 -24.06
C GLU A 60 8.23 -7.12 -25.56
N LEU A 61 6.99 -7.35 -26.00
CA LEU A 61 6.60 -7.21 -27.41
C LEU A 61 6.77 -5.76 -27.90
N THR A 62 6.39 -4.78 -27.08
CA THR A 62 6.57 -3.35 -27.41
C THR A 62 8.05 -3.02 -27.58
N ARG A 63 8.91 -3.56 -26.71
CA ARG A 63 10.35 -3.36 -26.81
C ARG A 63 10.94 -3.95 -28.10
N GLN A 64 10.48 -5.13 -28.52
CA GLN A 64 10.92 -5.77 -29.77
C GLN A 64 10.54 -4.94 -31.00
N ILE A 65 9.31 -4.43 -31.07
CA ILE A 65 8.86 -3.56 -32.17
C ILE A 65 9.73 -2.29 -32.27
N ILE A 66 10.10 -1.70 -31.13
CA ILE A 66 10.96 -0.50 -31.09
C ILE A 66 12.39 -0.83 -31.56
N GLU A 67 12.93 -2.00 -31.23
CA GLU A 67 14.24 -2.46 -31.71
C GLU A 67 14.24 -2.75 -33.22
N GLU A 68 13.18 -3.36 -33.77
CA GLU A 68 13.06 -3.62 -35.21
C GLU A 68 12.87 -2.35 -36.05
N SER A 69 12.37 -1.27 -35.45
CA SER A 69 12.11 0.02 -36.13
C SER A 69 13.32 0.96 -36.14
N LYS A 70 14.47 0.56 -35.57
CA LYS A 70 15.72 1.32 -35.55
C LYS A 70 16.70 0.83 -36.62
#